data_AF-A0A6P8Y9P4-F1
#
_entry.id   AF-A0A6P8Y9P4-F1
#
_cell.length_a   1.000
_cell.length_b   1.000
_cell.length_c   1.000
_cell.angle_alpha   90.00
_cell.angle_beta   90.00
_cell.angle_gamma   90.00
#
_symmetry.space_group_name_H-M   'P 1'
#
loop_
_entity.id
_entity.type
_entity.pdbx_description
1 polymer ?
#
loop_
_entity_poly.entity_id
_entity_poly.type
_entity_poly.pdbx_seq_one_letter_code
_entity_poly.pdbx_strand_id
1 'polypeptide(L)'
;MGSLSAGLSSSSPSSSSPPGASMLDSSDVDALALAMAQLQGSCGGMQPQQQQPGGNSKPRKNGQRKSGMFCAFCRGNGELARTYLSHALHTELPDGTVVVTCEVLRSLKCELCGASGDVAHTRSHCPFNHGPSVAVLLKNTPRRCDGTLRKKNRK
;
A
#
# COMPACT_ATOMS: atom_id res chain seq x y z
N MET A 1 56.30 -25.00 4.76
CA MET A 1 54.83 -24.87 4.82
C MET A 1 54.43 -23.74 3.90
N GLY A 2 53.88 -24.09 2.74
CA GLY A 2 53.83 -23.22 1.56
C GLY A 2 52.71 -22.17 1.61
N SER A 3 53.06 -20.97 1.15
CA SER A 3 52.15 -19.88 0.78
C SER A 3 51.43 -20.24 -0.53
N LEU A 4 50.11 -20.05 -0.59
CA LEU A 4 49.31 -20.20 -1.80
C LEU A 4 48.45 -18.97 -1.99
N SER A 5 48.77 -18.19 -3.02
CA SER A 5 47.99 -17.07 -3.55
C SER A 5 47.04 -17.58 -4.63
N ALA A 6 45.80 -17.11 -4.65
CA ALA A 6 44.90 -17.04 -5.83
C ALA A 6 43.65 -16.26 -5.39
N GLY A 7 42.98 -15.40 -6.15
CA GLY A 7 42.97 -15.16 -7.58
C GLY A 7 41.57 -14.64 -7.90
N LEU A 8 41.47 -13.37 -8.27
CA LEU A 8 40.28 -12.69 -8.79
C LEU A 8 39.65 -13.44 -9.98
N SER A 9 38.33 -13.58 -9.99
CA SER A 9 37.56 -13.89 -11.21
C SER A 9 36.11 -13.41 -11.11
N SER A 10 35.91 -12.22 -11.66
CA SER A 10 34.63 -11.65 -12.08
C SER A 10 34.09 -12.43 -13.28
N SER A 11 32.84 -12.88 -13.20
CA SER A 11 32.13 -13.46 -14.35
C SER A 11 30.75 -12.83 -14.51
N SER A 12 30.64 -12.01 -15.56
CA SER A 12 29.41 -11.43 -16.09
C SER A 12 28.63 -12.50 -16.88
N PRO A 13 27.29 -12.50 -16.85
CA PRO A 13 26.51 -13.21 -17.86
C PRO A 13 26.34 -12.34 -19.12
N SER A 14 26.63 -12.97 -20.24
CA SER A 14 26.67 -12.47 -21.61
C SER A 14 25.27 -12.39 -22.24
N SER A 15 25.11 -11.35 -23.05
CA SER A 15 24.04 -11.13 -24.02
C SER A 15 23.94 -12.25 -25.05
N SER A 16 22.76 -12.83 -25.24
CA SER A 16 22.42 -13.60 -26.44
C SER A 16 21.19 -12.98 -27.09
N SER A 17 21.42 -12.36 -28.24
CA SER A 17 20.40 -11.81 -29.14
C SER A 17 19.74 -12.94 -29.94
N PRO A 18 18.42 -12.92 -30.18
CA PRO A 18 17.82 -13.71 -31.24
C PRO A 18 17.96 -13.03 -32.62
N PRO A 19 18.11 -13.81 -33.70
CA PRO A 19 18.24 -13.33 -35.07
C PRO A 19 16.89 -13.06 -35.74
N GLY A 20 16.91 -12.21 -36.78
CA GLY A 20 15.99 -12.37 -37.91
C GLY A 20 14.73 -11.50 -37.87
N ALA A 21 14.90 -10.19 -37.99
CA ALA A 21 13.88 -9.34 -38.57
C ALA A 21 13.71 -9.72 -40.05
N SER A 22 12.53 -10.25 -40.41
CA SER A 22 12.09 -10.33 -41.80
C SER A 22 10.87 -9.41 -41.96
N MET A 23 11.11 -8.39 -42.78
CA MET A 23 10.23 -7.42 -43.41
C MET A 23 8.74 -7.81 -43.47
N LEU A 24 7.88 -7.01 -42.83
CA LEU A 24 6.48 -6.87 -43.25
C LEU A 24 6.32 -5.52 -43.98
N ASP A 25 5.58 -5.59 -45.07
CA ASP A 25 5.46 -4.66 -46.20
C ASP A 25 4.95 -3.25 -45.85
N SER A 26 5.36 -2.28 -46.67
CA SER A 26 5.28 -0.82 -46.43
C SER A 26 3.90 -0.18 -46.72
N SER A 27 2.79 -0.90 -46.53
CA SER A 27 1.46 -0.44 -46.97
C SER A 27 0.45 -0.07 -45.86
N ASP A 28 0.72 -0.34 -44.57
CA ASP A 28 -0.29 -0.21 -43.50
C ASP A 28 0.05 0.82 -42.39
N VAL A 29 1.14 1.57 -42.54
CA VAL A 29 1.64 2.49 -41.50
C VAL A 29 0.86 3.82 -41.40
N ASP A 30 -0.03 4.12 -42.35
CA ASP A 30 -0.88 5.32 -42.30
C ASP A 30 -2.14 5.11 -41.43
N ALA A 31 -2.58 3.86 -41.25
CA ALA A 31 -3.81 3.54 -40.53
C ALA A 31 -3.63 3.50 -39.00
N LEU A 32 -2.42 3.21 -38.48
CA LEU A 32 -2.16 3.14 -37.05
C LEU A 32 -1.81 4.52 -36.44
N ALA A 33 -1.27 5.44 -37.24
CA ALA A 33 -0.97 6.80 -36.81
C ALA A 33 -2.25 7.64 -36.57
N LEU A 34 -3.31 7.42 -37.37
CA LEU A 34 -4.60 8.07 -37.17
C LEU A 34 -5.36 7.55 -35.93
N ALA A 35 -5.08 6.32 -35.49
CA ALA A 35 -5.73 5.71 -34.34
C ALA A 35 -5.20 6.22 -32.98
N MET A 36 -4.02 6.86 -32.93
CA MET A 36 -3.47 7.43 -31.68
C MET A 36 -3.79 8.92 -31.48
N ALA A 37 -4.37 9.59 -32.48
CA ALA A 37 -4.66 11.03 -32.44
C ALA A 37 -6.09 11.39 -31.95
N GLN A 38 -6.93 10.42 -31.59
CA GLN A 38 -8.35 10.66 -31.23
C GLN A 38 -8.69 10.50 -29.73
N LEU A 39 -7.70 10.34 -28.84
CA LEU A 39 -7.93 10.35 -27.39
C LEU A 39 -7.48 11.66 -26.71
N GLN A 40 -7.63 12.79 -27.39
CA GLN A 40 -7.67 14.11 -26.75
C GLN A 40 -9.12 14.62 -26.73
N GLY A 41 -9.78 14.52 -25.58
CA GLY A 41 -11.05 15.22 -25.36
C GLY A 41 -12.07 14.54 -24.45
N SER A 42 -11.74 14.36 -23.17
CA SER A 42 -12.77 14.44 -22.11
C SER A 42 -12.13 14.63 -20.73
N CYS A 43 -11.82 15.88 -20.40
CA CYS A 43 -11.69 16.35 -19.03
C CYS A 43 -13.07 16.63 -18.40
N GLY A 44 -14.07 15.79 -18.72
CA GLY A 44 -15.44 15.89 -18.22
C GLY A 44 -15.68 14.96 -17.02
N GLY A 45 -15.68 15.54 -15.82
CA GLY A 45 -16.50 15.11 -14.70
C GLY A 45 -16.41 13.64 -14.28
N MET A 46 -15.39 13.29 -13.49
CA MET A 46 -15.56 12.21 -12.52
C MET A 46 -16.73 12.60 -11.60
N GLN A 47 -17.85 11.89 -11.71
CA GLN A 47 -18.97 12.08 -10.79
C GLN A 47 -18.47 11.77 -9.37
N PRO A 48 -18.58 12.71 -8.41
CA PRO A 48 -18.36 12.37 -7.02
C PRO A 48 -19.50 11.43 -6.60
N GLN A 49 -19.15 10.18 -6.33
CA GLN A 49 -20.07 9.25 -5.69
C GLN A 49 -20.29 9.76 -4.24
N GLN A 50 -21.33 10.58 -4.11
CA GLN A 50 -22.05 10.99 -2.89
C GLN A 50 -21.21 10.99 -1.61
N GLN A 51 -20.45 12.06 -1.42
CA GLN A 51 -19.94 12.43 -0.11
C GLN A 51 -21.09 12.97 0.74
N GLN A 52 -21.47 12.20 1.76
CA GLN A 52 -22.47 12.62 2.75
C GLN A 52 -21.93 13.80 3.61
N PRO A 53 -22.80 14.70 4.10
CA PRO A 53 -22.38 15.96 4.71
C PRO A 53 -21.89 15.81 6.15
N GLY A 54 -20.87 16.59 6.50
CA GLY A 54 -20.73 17.30 7.78
C GLY A 54 -20.66 16.48 9.08
N GLY A 55 -19.44 16.24 9.57
CA GLY A 55 -19.21 15.82 10.95
C GLY A 55 -17.85 16.27 11.47
N ASN A 56 -17.84 17.36 12.25
CA ASN A 56 -16.70 17.89 13.01
C ASN A 56 -15.93 16.76 13.74
N SER A 57 -14.78 16.36 13.19
CA SER A 57 -14.00 15.24 13.70
C SER A 57 -12.99 15.73 14.74
N LYS A 58 -13.48 15.94 15.97
CA LYS A 58 -12.65 15.89 17.17
C LYS A 58 -11.91 14.54 17.18
N PRO A 59 -10.63 14.47 17.62
CA PRO A 59 -9.92 13.20 17.73
C PRO A 59 -10.73 12.28 18.65
N ARG A 60 -11.35 11.25 18.06
CA ARG A 60 -12.19 10.32 18.81
C ARG A 60 -11.28 9.48 19.69
N LYS A 61 -11.41 9.65 21.00
CA LYS A 61 -10.81 8.74 21.99
C LYS A 61 -11.17 7.30 21.59
N ASN A 62 -10.15 6.47 21.43
CA ASN A 62 -10.23 5.06 21.09
C ASN A 62 -10.83 4.26 22.26
N GLY A 63 -12.09 4.54 22.59
CA GLY A 63 -12.88 3.74 23.50
C GLY A 63 -13.61 2.70 22.69
N GLN A 64 -13.47 1.44 23.10
CA GLN A 64 -14.18 0.26 22.60
C GLN A 64 -15.67 0.55 22.40
N ARG A 65 -16.04 1.07 21.22
CA ARG A 65 -17.42 1.13 20.80
C ARG A 65 -17.70 -0.28 20.32
N LYS A 66 -18.51 -1.04 21.06
CA LYS A 66 -19.11 -2.30 20.58
C LYS A 66 -19.44 -2.10 19.11
N SER A 67 -18.75 -2.83 18.24
CA SER A 67 -18.86 -2.64 16.78
C SER A 67 -20.28 -3.03 16.39
N GLY A 68 -21.17 -2.05 16.41
CA GLY A 68 -22.55 -2.23 16.02
C GLY A 68 -22.57 -2.60 14.55
N MET A 69 -22.82 -3.87 14.25
CA MET A 69 -23.21 -4.42 12.94
C MET A 69 -22.31 -4.12 11.73
N PHE A 70 -21.21 -3.37 11.86
CA PHE A 70 -20.36 -2.96 10.74
C PHE A 70 -18.86 -2.98 11.06
N CYS A 71 -18.06 -3.25 10.04
CA CYS A 71 -16.61 -3.36 10.10
C CYS A 71 -15.95 -1.99 9.98
N ALA A 72 -15.36 -1.51 11.08
CA ALA A 72 -14.62 -0.24 11.10
C ALA A 72 -13.38 -0.25 10.19
N PHE A 73 -12.75 -1.41 10.00
CA PHE A 73 -11.56 -1.55 9.15
C PHE A 73 -11.88 -1.36 7.67
N CYS A 74 -12.83 -2.14 7.14
CA CYS A 74 -13.28 -2.01 5.75
C CYS A 74 -13.87 -0.62 5.47
N ARG A 75 -14.60 -0.05 6.44
CA ARG A 75 -15.10 1.33 6.33
C ARG A 75 -13.98 2.36 6.24
N GLY A 76 -12.92 2.20 7.04
CA GLY A 76 -11.74 3.08 7.00
C GLY A 76 -10.97 2.99 5.67
N ASN A 77 -10.96 1.81 5.05
CA ASN A 77 -10.32 1.57 3.77
C ASN A 77 -11.15 2.04 2.56
N GLY A 78 -12.39 2.52 2.78
CA GLY A 78 -13.27 2.98 1.71
C GLY A 78 -13.95 1.84 0.94
N GLU A 79 -14.09 0.66 1.54
CA GLU A 79 -14.81 -0.46 0.95
C GLU A 79 -16.29 -0.11 0.71
N LEU A 80 -16.90 -0.82 -0.24
CA LEU A 80 -18.32 -0.66 -0.56
C LEU A 80 -19.19 -0.88 0.68
N ALA A 81 -20.31 -0.15 0.76
CA ALA A 81 -21.26 -0.25 1.88
C ALA A 81 -21.71 -1.69 2.15
N ARG A 82 -21.98 -2.46 1.10
CA ARG A 82 -22.32 -3.88 1.21
C ARG A 82 -21.26 -4.72 1.95
N THR A 83 -19.98 -4.37 1.79
CA THR A 83 -18.84 -5.13 2.33
C THR A 83 -18.58 -4.78 3.78
N TYR A 84 -18.55 -3.48 4.14
CA TYR A 84 -18.30 -3.13 5.54
C TYR A 84 -19.53 -3.33 6.43
N LEU A 85 -20.74 -3.38 5.89
CA LEU A 85 -21.96 -3.68 6.65
C LEU A 85 -22.24 -5.19 6.82
N SER A 86 -21.53 -6.06 6.08
CA SER A 86 -21.79 -7.51 6.14
C SER A 86 -21.20 -8.20 7.37
N HIS A 87 -20.26 -7.57 8.06
CA HIS A 87 -19.53 -8.19 9.17
C HIS A 87 -19.06 -7.16 10.19
N ALA A 88 -18.76 -7.62 11.41
CA ALA A 88 -18.09 -6.84 12.43
C ALA A 88 -16.57 -7.07 12.38
N LEU A 89 -15.79 -6.07 12.80
CA LEU A 89 -14.33 -6.17 12.85
C LEU A 89 -13.86 -7.27 13.82
N HIS A 90 -14.42 -7.26 15.03
CA HIS A 90 -14.16 -8.24 16.06
C HIS A 90 -15.47 -8.82 16.58
N THR A 91 -15.46 -10.11 16.91
CA THR A 91 -16.54 -10.80 17.60
C THR A 91 -16.03 -11.30 18.94
N GLU A 92 -16.88 -11.19 19.97
CA GLU A 92 -16.59 -11.71 21.30
C GLU A 92 -17.21 -13.10 21.39
N LEU A 93 -16.38 -14.12 21.65
CA LEU A 93 -16.85 -15.49 21.89
C LEU A 93 -17.49 -15.60 23.29
N PRO A 94 -18.32 -16.63 23.55
CA PRO A 94 -18.90 -16.89 24.87
C PRO A 94 -17.85 -17.00 25.98
N ASP A 95 -16.64 -17.45 25.62
CA ASP A 95 -15.50 -17.61 26.54
C ASP A 95 -14.77 -16.29 26.85
N GLY A 96 -15.26 -15.15 26.35
CA GLY A 96 -14.67 -13.82 26.54
C GLY A 96 -13.48 -13.52 25.63
N THR A 97 -13.12 -14.44 24.73
CA THR A 97 -12.05 -14.24 23.75
C THR A 97 -12.53 -13.36 22.61
N VAL A 98 -11.73 -12.35 22.22
CA VAL A 98 -12.01 -11.47 21.09
C VAL A 98 -11.28 -11.99 19.87
N VAL A 99 -12.03 -12.33 18.81
CA VAL A 99 -11.47 -12.83 17.55
C VAL A 99 -11.77 -11.87 16.41
N VAL A 100 -10.83 -11.73 15.48
CA VAL A 100 -11.02 -10.95 14.25
C VAL A 100 -11.90 -11.73 13.27
N THR A 101 -13.04 -11.16 12.89
CA THR A 101 -13.98 -11.79 11.94
C THR A 101 -13.80 -11.29 10.51
N CYS A 102 -13.20 -10.11 10.32
CA CYS A 102 -13.03 -9.48 9.01
C CYS A 102 -12.06 -10.27 8.11
N GLU A 103 -12.56 -10.80 6.99
CA GLU A 103 -11.78 -11.61 6.04
C GLU A 103 -10.53 -10.88 5.52
N VAL A 104 -10.68 -9.58 5.21
CA VAL A 104 -9.57 -8.74 4.70
C VAL A 104 -8.46 -8.61 5.75
N LEU A 105 -8.83 -8.44 7.02
CA LEU A 105 -7.83 -8.35 8.08
C LEU A 105 -7.25 -9.73 8.41
N ARG A 106 -8.04 -10.80 8.37
CA ARG A 106 -7.59 -12.18 8.64
C ARG A 106 -6.56 -12.66 7.62
N SER A 107 -6.69 -12.29 6.34
CA SER A 107 -5.71 -12.63 5.30
C SER A 107 -4.38 -11.89 5.44
N LEU A 108 -4.34 -10.81 6.23
CA LEU A 108 -3.11 -10.07 6.48
C LEU A 108 -2.24 -10.81 7.50
N LYS A 109 -1.01 -11.14 7.08
CA LYS A 109 0.03 -11.63 7.98
C LYS A 109 0.92 -10.47 8.42
N CYS A 110 1.06 -10.27 9.73
CA CYS A 110 1.93 -9.23 10.25
C CYS A 110 3.41 -9.55 9.95
N GLU A 111 4.13 -8.64 9.29
CA GLU A 111 5.54 -8.81 8.93
C GLU A 111 6.49 -8.78 10.13
N LEU A 112 6.04 -8.27 11.28
CA LEU A 112 6.88 -8.14 12.48
C LEU A 112 6.77 -9.36 13.41
N CYS A 113 5.56 -9.88 13.59
CA CYS A 113 5.30 -10.98 14.54
C CYS A 113 4.67 -12.23 13.92
N GLY A 114 4.31 -12.18 12.64
CA GLY A 114 3.72 -13.31 11.92
C GLY A 114 2.26 -13.61 12.25
N ALA A 115 1.61 -12.86 13.14
CA ALA A 115 0.20 -13.06 13.49
C ALA A 115 -0.73 -12.90 12.28
N SER A 116 -1.74 -13.76 12.18
CA SER A 116 -2.72 -13.81 11.09
C SER A 116 -4.02 -14.47 11.60
N GLY A 117 -5.09 -14.47 10.81
CA GLY A 117 -6.38 -15.02 11.21
C GLY A 117 -7.00 -14.29 12.40
N ASP A 118 -7.29 -15.02 13.48
CA ASP A 118 -8.07 -14.51 14.62
C ASP A 118 -7.34 -13.45 15.45
N VAL A 119 -6.00 -13.45 15.40
CA VAL A 119 -5.10 -12.49 16.06
C VAL A 119 -4.47 -11.51 15.06
N ALA A 120 -5.02 -11.43 13.84
CA ALA A 120 -4.50 -10.57 12.80
C ALA A 120 -4.57 -9.08 13.19
N HIS A 121 -3.55 -8.34 12.79
CA HIS A 121 -3.49 -6.90 12.99
C HIS A 121 -2.65 -6.25 11.91
N THR A 122 -2.86 -4.95 11.69
CA THR A 122 -1.99 -4.17 10.82
C THR A 122 -0.65 -3.91 11.50
N ARG A 123 0.41 -3.69 10.71
CA ARG A 123 1.75 -3.36 11.20
C ARG A 123 1.75 -2.26 12.29
N SER A 124 0.89 -1.25 12.14
CA SER A 124 0.77 -0.14 13.08
C SER A 124 0.26 -0.56 14.47
N HIS A 125 -0.58 -1.58 14.54
CA HIS A 125 -1.17 -2.11 15.77
C HIS A 125 -0.41 -3.33 16.31
N CYS A 126 0.75 -3.64 15.73
CA CYS A 126 1.56 -4.74 16.21
C CYS A 126 2.19 -4.39 17.58
N PRO A 127 2.11 -5.28 18.58
CA PRO A 127 2.72 -5.04 19.88
C PRO A 127 4.25 -4.89 19.80
N PHE A 128 4.88 -5.43 18.75
CA PHE A 128 6.32 -5.35 18.50
C PHE A 128 6.70 -4.16 17.60
N ASN A 129 5.75 -3.28 17.25
CA ASN A 129 6.04 -2.11 16.42
C ASN A 129 6.69 -1.00 17.25
N HIS A 130 8.00 -1.12 17.48
CA HIS A 130 8.81 -0.10 18.18
C HIS A 130 9.54 0.86 17.23
N GLY A 131 9.30 0.76 15.92
CA GLY A 131 9.96 1.61 14.92
C GLY A 131 9.43 3.04 14.90
N PRO A 132 10.25 4.04 14.53
CA PRO A 132 9.77 5.39 14.29
C PRO A 132 8.75 5.35 13.14
N SER A 133 7.62 6.05 13.30
CA SER A 133 6.62 6.09 12.23
C SER A 133 7.22 6.72 10.97
N VAL A 134 6.70 6.33 9.80
CA VAL A 134 7.09 6.91 8.51
C VAL A 134 6.97 8.43 8.56
N ALA A 135 5.91 8.96 9.19
CA ALA A 135 5.75 10.39 9.40
C ALA A 135 6.89 11.03 10.23
N VAL A 136 7.41 10.35 11.26
CA VAL A 136 8.56 10.82 12.04
C VAL A 136 9.83 10.82 11.17
N LEU A 137 10.06 9.74 10.41
CA LEU A 137 11.22 9.65 9.53
C LEU A 137 11.22 10.76 8.46
N LEU A 138 10.06 11.04 7.86
CA LEU A 138 9.90 12.11 6.86
C LEU A 138 10.09 13.51 7.45
N LYS A 139 9.77 13.71 8.74
CA LYS A 139 10.02 14.98 9.45
C LYS A 139 11.51 15.18 9.76
N ASN A 140 12.26 14.09 9.86
CA ASN A 140 13.69 14.09 10.17
C ASN A 140 14.59 14.20 8.93
N THR A 141 14.04 14.17 7.70
CA THR A 141 14.85 14.37 6.50
C THR A 141 15.47 15.79 6.47
N PRO A 142 16.71 15.97 6.01
CA PRO A 142 17.33 17.30 6.00
C PRO A 142 16.70 18.26 4.98
N ARG A 143 16.11 17.71 3.91
CA ARG A 143 15.53 18.43 2.77
C ARG A 143 14.01 18.32 2.77
N ARG A 144 13.33 19.42 2.42
CA ARG A 144 11.88 19.50 2.15
C ARG A 144 11.59 19.34 0.64
N CYS A 145 10.33 19.16 0.27
CA CYS A 145 9.89 19.01 -1.14
C CYS A 145 10.13 20.26 -1.99
N ASP A 146 10.15 21.45 -1.38
CA ASP A 146 10.52 22.73 -2.00
C ASP A 146 12.05 22.87 -2.20
N GLY A 147 12.84 21.82 -1.92
CA GLY A 147 14.29 21.82 -2.03
C GLY A 147 15.01 22.52 -0.86
N THR A 148 14.27 23.17 0.04
CA THR A 148 14.86 23.92 1.15
C THR A 148 15.41 22.99 2.23
N LEU A 149 16.50 23.42 2.88
CA LEU A 149 17.08 22.71 4.01
C LEU A 149 16.37 23.10 5.31
N ARG A 150 16.03 22.10 6.13
CA ARG A 150 15.53 22.32 7.49
C ARG A 150 16.67 22.92 8.32
N LYS A 151 16.52 24.17 8.80
CA LYS A 151 17.48 24.82 9.71
C LYS A 151 17.59 24.00 11.00
N LYS A 152 18.78 23.46 11.29
CA LYS A 152 19.08 22.89 12.60
C LYS A 152 19.29 24.04 13.57
N ASN A 153 18.52 24.12 14.65
CA ASN A 153 18.87 25.02 15.75
C ASN A 153 20.20 24.55 16.34
N ARG A 154 21.26 25.32 16.11
CA ARG A 154 22.50 25.20 16.87
C ARG A 154 22.20 25.72 18.27
N LYS A 155 22.24 24.83 19.26
CA LYS A 155 22.21 25.20 20.67
C LYS A 155 23.61 25.59 21.10
#